data_AF-A0A7Z9UD37-F1
#
_entry.id   AF-A0A7Z9UD37-F1
#
_cell.length_a   1.000
_cell.length_b   1.000
_cell.length_c   1.000
_cell.angle_alpha   90.00
_cell.angle_beta   90.00
_cell.angle_gamma   90.00
#
_symmetry.space_group_name_H-M   'P 1'
#
loop_
_entity.id
_entity.type
_entity.pdbx_description
1 polymer ?
#
loop_
_entity_poly.entity_id
_entity_poly.type
_entity_poly.pdbx_seq_one_letter_code
_entity_poly.pdbx_strand_id
1 'polypeptide(L)'
;MMKQPINRETLDNLTAKTAEWLKADRQAGMNEFEKIPFPVRTEETWRRTNPKLVSLEGKEVIAPVSEFGQIGEGNLPEGATFGSITDLYDEKLHKLMIRKRDNGINSFTALNKAMWQGGSLLHVNSDVSFGDLTLHAKHTFKGGENCLGLT
;
A
#
# COMPACT_ATOMS: atom_id res chain seq x y z
N MET A 1 17.69 -5.66 -6.02
CA MET A 1 16.26 -5.44 -5.69
C MET A 1 15.46 -6.28 -6.66
N MET A 2 14.59 -7.16 -6.19
CA MET A 2 13.83 -8.05 -7.09
C MET A 2 12.64 -7.29 -7.66
N LYS A 3 12.61 -7.13 -8.98
CA LYS A 3 11.41 -6.68 -9.69
C LYS A 3 10.44 -7.85 -9.77
N GLN A 4 9.16 -7.59 -9.58
CA GLN A 4 8.18 -8.64 -9.44
C GLN A 4 7.02 -8.43 -10.42
N PRO A 5 6.73 -9.39 -11.31
CA PRO A 5 5.64 -9.24 -12.26
C PRO A 5 4.28 -9.18 -11.54
N ILE A 6 3.31 -8.50 -12.15
CA ILE A 6 1.93 -8.46 -11.65
C ILE A 6 1.23 -9.77 -12.05
N ASN A 7 1.31 -10.78 -11.19
CA ASN A 7 0.65 -12.07 -11.40
C ASN A 7 0.34 -12.80 -10.08
N ARG A 8 -0.41 -13.90 -10.18
CA ARG A 8 -0.82 -14.74 -9.04
C ARG A 8 0.36 -15.36 -8.31
N GLU A 9 1.35 -15.87 -9.04
CA GLU A 9 2.53 -16.49 -8.44
C GLU A 9 3.31 -15.52 -7.53
N THR A 10 3.49 -14.28 -8.00
CA THR A 10 4.12 -13.23 -7.19
C THR A 10 3.29 -12.90 -5.96
N LEU A 11 1.97 -12.79 -6.10
CA LEU A 11 1.08 -12.56 -4.96
C LEU A 11 1.17 -13.68 -3.93
N ASP A 12 1.19 -14.94 -4.37
CA ASP A 12 1.32 -16.10 -3.49
C ASP A 12 2.65 -16.06 -2.73
N ASN A 13 3.74 -15.70 -3.41
CA ASN A 13 5.05 -15.50 -2.78
C ASN A 13 5.04 -14.36 -1.75
N LEU A 14 4.40 -13.23 -2.07
CA LEU A 14 4.27 -12.08 -1.17
C LEU A 14 3.44 -12.40 0.08
N THR A 15 2.46 -13.29 -0.05
CA THR A 15 1.50 -13.62 1.02
C THR A 15 1.85 -14.89 1.79
N ALA A 16 2.88 -15.63 1.38
CA ALA A 16 3.24 -16.94 1.94
C ALA A 16 3.46 -16.94 3.46
N LYS A 17 3.91 -15.82 4.05
CA LYS A 17 4.17 -15.67 5.49
C LYS A 17 3.22 -14.69 6.18
N THR A 18 2.16 -14.26 5.49
CA THR A 18 1.18 -13.30 6.03
C THR A 18 0.03 -14.01 6.73
N ALA A 19 -0.69 -13.30 7.60
CA ALA A 19 -1.89 -13.82 8.24
C ALA A 19 -2.99 -14.15 7.21
N GLU A 20 -3.82 -15.17 7.49
CA GLU A 20 -4.82 -15.69 6.55
C GLU A 20 -5.82 -14.64 6.05
N TRP A 21 -6.33 -13.76 6.93
CA TRP A 21 -7.24 -12.70 6.51
C TRP A 21 -6.54 -11.70 5.55
N LEU A 22 -5.24 -11.42 5.74
CA LEU A 22 -4.48 -10.49 4.90
C LEU A 22 -4.25 -11.12 3.54
N LYS A 23 -3.88 -12.39 3.52
CA LYS A 23 -3.81 -13.18 2.29
C LYS A 23 -5.14 -13.15 1.55
N ALA A 24 -6.26 -13.40 2.23
CA ALA A 24 -7.59 -13.34 1.65
C ALA A 24 -7.94 -11.95 1.10
N ASP A 25 -7.62 -10.88 1.84
CA ASP A 25 -7.84 -9.50 1.40
C ASP A 25 -7.03 -9.15 0.15
N ARG A 26 -5.75 -9.56 0.10
CA ARG A 26 -4.88 -9.34 -1.06
C ARG A 26 -5.33 -10.18 -2.26
N GLN A 27 -5.79 -11.42 -2.04
CA GLN A 27 -6.39 -12.25 -3.09
C GLN A 27 -7.66 -11.63 -3.65
N ALA A 28 -8.50 -11.03 -2.80
CA ALA A 28 -9.68 -10.29 -3.25
C ALA A 28 -9.29 -9.07 -4.12
N GLY A 29 -8.22 -8.35 -3.75
CA GLY A 29 -7.68 -7.27 -4.58
C GLY A 29 -7.23 -7.75 -5.96
N MET A 30 -6.57 -8.90 -6.03
CA MET A 30 -6.14 -9.46 -7.32
C MET A 30 -7.32 -9.93 -8.16
N ASN A 31 -8.32 -10.55 -7.53
CA ASN A 31 -9.57 -10.95 -8.19
C ASN A 31 -10.31 -9.73 -8.77
N GLU A 32 -10.33 -8.61 -8.05
CA GLU A 32 -10.91 -7.35 -8.53
C GLU A 32 -10.08 -6.78 -9.69
N PHE A 33 -8.76 -6.72 -9.54
CA PHE A 33 -7.84 -6.19 -10.55
C PHE A 33 -7.98 -6.90 -11.91
N GLU A 34 -8.05 -8.23 -11.90
CA GLU A 34 -8.19 -9.04 -13.13
C GLU A 34 -9.56 -8.87 -13.82
N LYS A 35 -10.58 -8.40 -13.09
CA LYS A 35 -11.94 -8.21 -13.63
C LYS A 35 -12.23 -6.79 -14.07
N ILE A 36 -11.61 -5.80 -13.43
CA ILE A 36 -11.89 -4.39 -13.70
C ILE A 36 -11.22 -4.00 -15.02
N PRO A 37 -11.99 -3.56 -16.04
CA PRO A 37 -11.40 -3.07 -17.27
C PRO A 37 -10.55 -1.84 -16.98
N PHE A 38 -9.42 -1.74 -17.68
CA PHE A 38 -8.60 -0.54 -17.56
C PHE A 38 -9.36 0.66 -18.16
N PRO A 39 -9.31 1.83 -17.53
CA PRO A 39 -10.16 2.94 -17.90
C PRO A 39 -9.86 3.49 -19.29
N VAL A 40 -10.90 4.02 -19.94
CA VAL A 40 -10.80 4.64 -21.26
C VAL A 40 -11.10 6.15 -21.21
N ARG A 41 -10.59 6.90 -22.18
CA ARG A 41 -10.74 8.37 -22.24
C ARG A 41 -12.18 8.87 -22.31
N THR A 42 -13.12 8.02 -22.73
CA THR A 42 -14.54 8.37 -22.83
C THR A 42 -15.25 8.37 -21.48
N GLU A 43 -14.64 7.82 -20.44
CA GLU A 43 -15.15 7.92 -19.06
C GLU A 43 -14.91 9.32 -18.51
N GLU A 44 -15.92 9.90 -17.82
CA GLU A 44 -15.82 11.28 -17.33
C GLU A 44 -14.65 11.49 -16.35
N THR A 45 -14.36 10.50 -15.50
CA THR A 45 -13.23 10.53 -14.55
C THR A 45 -11.87 10.48 -15.24
N TRP A 46 -11.81 10.06 -16.51
CA TRP A 46 -10.58 9.92 -17.32
C TRP A 46 -10.51 10.84 -18.53
N ARG A 47 -11.52 11.69 -18.75
CA ARG A 47 -11.59 12.60 -19.91
C ARG A 47 -10.35 13.49 -20.07
N ARG A 48 -9.72 13.88 -18.95
CA ARG A 48 -8.54 14.77 -18.90
C ARG A 48 -7.21 14.04 -18.67
N THR A 49 -7.22 12.72 -18.44
CA THR A 49 -6.02 11.92 -18.17
C THR A 49 -5.86 10.88 -19.26
N ASN A 50 -4.71 10.80 -19.92
CA ASN A 50 -4.49 9.77 -20.94
C ASN A 50 -4.17 8.42 -20.26
N PRO A 51 -5.06 7.41 -20.30
CA PRO A 51 -4.83 6.14 -19.60
C PRO A 51 -3.58 5.42 -20.08
N LYS A 52 -3.19 5.59 -21.36
CA LYS A 52 -1.97 4.99 -21.93
C LYS A 52 -0.69 5.41 -21.21
N LEU A 53 -0.64 6.61 -20.63
CA LEU A 53 0.53 7.12 -19.92
C LEU A 53 0.71 6.48 -18.54
N VAL A 54 -0.36 5.92 -17.98
CA VAL A 54 -0.37 5.28 -16.66
C VAL A 54 -0.75 3.80 -16.77
N SER A 55 -0.55 3.20 -17.95
CA SER A 55 -0.84 1.79 -18.19
C SER A 55 -0.06 0.90 -17.20
N LEU A 56 -0.76 -0.12 -16.71
CA LEU A 56 -0.20 -1.14 -15.83
C LEU A 56 0.39 -2.32 -16.62
N GLU A 57 0.18 -2.35 -17.93
CA GLU A 57 0.71 -3.39 -18.82
C GLU A 57 2.24 -3.39 -18.83
N GLY A 58 2.83 -4.57 -18.65
CA GLY A 58 4.29 -4.75 -18.62
C GLY A 58 4.99 -4.11 -17.42
N LYS A 59 4.24 -3.58 -16.45
CA LYS A 59 4.80 -3.02 -15.22
C LYS A 59 5.14 -4.12 -14.22
N GLU A 60 6.17 -3.87 -13.45
CA GLU A 60 6.63 -4.72 -12.36
C GLU A 60 6.53 -3.96 -11.04
N VAL A 61 6.18 -4.66 -9.96
CA VAL A 61 6.12 -4.08 -8.63
C VAL A 61 7.52 -4.14 -8.00
N ILE A 62 7.87 -3.08 -7.29
CA ILE A 62 9.10 -2.99 -6.51
C ILE A 62 8.81 -2.67 -5.06
N ALA A 63 9.50 -3.35 -4.16
CA ALA A 63 9.45 -3.03 -2.75
C ALA A 63 10.09 -1.65 -2.48
N PRO A 64 9.53 -0.83 -1.59
CA PRO A 64 10.20 0.39 -1.13
C PRO A 64 11.36 0.06 -0.19
N VAL A 65 12.40 0.89 -0.21
CA VAL A 65 13.27 1.07 0.96
C VAL A 65 12.61 2.13 1.84
N SER A 66 12.23 1.75 3.06
CA SER A 66 11.50 2.61 3.97
C SER A 66 12.39 3.08 5.12
N GLU A 67 12.37 4.38 5.38
CA GLU A 67 13.02 5.02 6.53
C GLU A 67 11.93 5.63 7.41
N PHE A 68 11.90 5.25 8.68
CA PHE A 68 10.98 5.80 9.67
C PHE A 68 11.77 6.55 10.72
N GLY A 69 11.30 7.75 11.09
CA GLY A 69 11.97 8.56 12.07
C GLY A 69 11.10 9.68 12.60
N GLN A 70 11.75 10.60 13.30
CA GLN A 70 11.13 11.75 13.92
C GLN A 70 12.01 12.99 13.76
N ILE A 71 11.39 14.15 13.76
CA ILE A 71 12.01 15.46 13.80
C ILE A 71 11.61 16.09 15.14
N GLY A 72 12.62 16.55 15.89
CA GLY A 72 12.48 17.04 17.26
C GLY A 72 13.17 16.13 18.29
N GLU A 73 13.37 16.67 19.49
CA GLU A 73 13.95 15.94 20.62
C GLU A 73 12.86 15.17 21.38
N GLY A 74 13.21 13.99 21.90
CA GLY A 74 12.31 13.14 22.67
C GLY A 74 12.22 11.71 22.14
N ASN A 75 11.33 10.92 22.72
CA ASN A 75 10.98 9.58 22.23
C ASN A 75 9.53 9.58 21.77
N LEU A 76 9.15 8.56 21.00
CA LEU A 76 7.75 8.27 20.74
C LEU A 76 7.01 8.17 22.10
N PRO A 77 5.91 8.91 22.30
CA PRO A 77 5.21 8.92 23.57
C PRO A 77 4.64 7.54 23.90
N GLU A 78 4.54 7.23 25.19
CA GLU A 78 3.92 5.99 25.65
C GLU A 78 2.48 5.90 25.12
N GLY A 79 2.08 4.72 24.62
CA GLY A 79 0.78 4.53 24.00
C GLY A 79 0.69 4.93 22.52
N ALA A 80 1.80 5.32 21.89
CA ALA A 80 1.91 5.44 20.44
C ALA A 80 2.82 4.34 19.84
N THR A 81 2.52 3.94 18.61
CA THR A 81 3.34 3.03 17.81
C THR A 81 3.44 3.56 16.38
N PHE A 82 4.67 3.62 15.85
CA PHE A 82 4.94 4.08 14.50
C PHE A 82 6.00 3.22 13.82
N GLY A 83 5.77 2.82 12.57
CA GLY A 83 6.73 2.03 11.81
C GLY A 83 6.13 1.34 10.60
N SER A 84 6.78 0.27 10.13
CA SER A 84 6.33 -0.50 8.98
C SER A 84 5.01 -1.22 9.27
N ILE A 85 4.05 -1.08 8.36
CA ILE A 85 2.79 -1.81 8.45
C ILE A 85 2.97 -3.33 8.40
N THR A 86 4.05 -3.83 7.77
CA THR A 86 4.36 -5.26 7.70
C THR A 86 4.74 -5.84 9.05
N ASP A 87 5.36 -5.02 9.91
CA ASP A 87 5.92 -5.43 11.18
C ASP A 87 4.92 -5.21 12.31
N LEU A 88 4.01 -4.24 12.13
CA LEU A 88 3.07 -3.76 13.13
C LEU A 88 1.62 -4.20 12.89
N TYR A 89 1.40 -5.17 12.00
CA TYR A 89 0.05 -5.67 11.72
C TYR A 89 -0.57 -6.39 12.95
N ASP A 90 -1.78 -5.97 13.35
CA ASP A 90 -2.63 -6.63 14.35
C ASP A 90 -4.11 -6.77 13.93
N GLU A 91 -4.91 -7.50 14.70
CA GLU A 91 -6.35 -7.71 14.40
C GLU A 91 -7.17 -6.40 14.38
N LYS A 92 -6.72 -5.35 15.09
CA LYS A 92 -7.39 -4.04 15.07
C LYS A 92 -7.16 -3.35 13.72
N LEU A 93 -5.96 -3.48 13.16
CA LEU A 93 -5.61 -2.97 11.84
C LEU A 93 -6.50 -3.57 10.73
N HIS A 94 -6.77 -4.87 10.80
CA HIS A 94 -7.68 -5.55 9.88
C HIS A 94 -9.06 -4.87 9.81
N LYS A 95 -9.66 -4.55 10.97
CA LYS A 95 -10.98 -3.90 11.05
C LYS A 95 -10.95 -2.47 10.46
N LEU A 96 -9.84 -1.75 10.62
CA LEU A 96 -9.66 -0.41 10.05
C LEU A 96 -9.48 -0.45 8.53
N MET A 97 -8.69 -1.39 8.02
CA MET A 97 -8.39 -1.55 6.59
C MET A 97 -9.62 -1.93 5.76
N ILE A 98 -10.55 -2.69 6.34
CA ILE A 98 -11.83 -3.02 5.68
C ILE A 98 -12.72 -1.77 5.54
N ARG A 99 -12.80 -0.93 6.57
CA ARG A 99 -13.76 0.19 6.63
C ARG A 99 -13.44 1.35 5.68
N LYS A 100 -12.17 1.59 5.34
CA LYS A 100 -11.74 2.81 4.63
C LYS A 100 -11.81 2.75 3.10
N ARG A 101 -12.23 1.64 2.49
CA ARG A 101 -12.19 1.44 1.03
C ARG A 101 -13.45 1.87 0.27
N ASP A 102 -14.31 2.69 0.86
CA ASP A 102 -15.53 3.23 0.21
C ASP A 102 -15.27 4.28 -0.89
N ASN A 103 -14.02 4.64 -1.17
CA ASN A 103 -13.68 5.63 -2.22
C ASN A 103 -13.76 5.11 -3.67
N GLY A 104 -14.44 3.97 -3.89
CA GLY A 104 -14.59 3.33 -5.20
C GLY A 104 -13.37 2.48 -5.59
N ILE A 105 -13.64 1.26 -6.04
CA ILE A 105 -12.60 0.33 -6.50
C ILE A 105 -12.30 0.62 -7.97
N ASN A 106 -11.04 0.88 -8.30
CA ASN A 106 -10.51 0.93 -9.66
C ASN A 106 -9.26 0.02 -9.80
N SER A 107 -8.72 -0.10 -11.02
CA SER A 107 -7.56 -0.96 -11.28
C SER A 107 -6.35 -0.64 -10.39
N PHE A 108 -6.09 0.63 -10.07
CA PHE A 108 -4.94 1.03 -9.24
C PHE A 108 -5.16 0.67 -7.77
N THR A 109 -6.37 0.90 -7.23
CA THR A 109 -6.67 0.56 -5.84
C THR A 109 -6.74 -0.95 -5.64
N ALA A 110 -7.26 -1.69 -6.62
CA ALA A 110 -7.30 -3.15 -6.60
C ALA A 110 -5.89 -3.74 -6.68
N LEU A 111 -5.04 -3.20 -7.57
CA LEU A 111 -3.64 -3.60 -7.67
C LEU A 111 -2.86 -3.27 -6.40
N ASN A 112 -3.03 -2.08 -5.81
CA ASN A 112 -2.36 -1.72 -4.56
C ASN A 112 -2.78 -2.68 -3.43
N LYS A 113 -4.08 -2.98 -3.32
CA LYS A 113 -4.62 -3.96 -2.36
C LYS A 113 -3.96 -5.33 -2.53
N ALA A 114 -3.73 -5.79 -3.76
CA ALA A 114 -3.10 -7.07 -4.03
C ALA A 114 -1.59 -7.07 -3.73
N MET A 115 -0.87 -6.05 -4.20
CA MET A 115 0.57 -6.14 -4.43
C MET A 115 1.42 -5.17 -3.60
N TRP A 116 0.85 -4.46 -2.62
CA TRP A 116 1.63 -3.58 -1.74
C TRP A 116 2.77 -4.33 -1.03
N GLN A 117 3.93 -3.67 -0.89
CA GLN A 117 5.16 -4.24 -0.30
C GLN A 117 5.77 -3.36 0.79
N GLY A 118 5.05 -2.34 1.24
CA GLY A 118 5.43 -1.50 2.36
C GLY A 118 4.25 -0.68 2.85
N GLY A 119 4.54 0.41 3.53
CA GLY A 119 3.54 1.30 4.11
C GLY A 119 3.86 1.61 5.56
N SER A 120 3.27 2.69 6.06
CA SER A 120 3.47 3.16 7.42
C SER A 120 2.21 2.96 8.25
N LEU A 121 2.36 2.45 9.46
CA LEU A 121 1.30 2.46 10.47
C LEU A 121 1.63 3.45 11.56
N LEU A 122 0.67 4.32 11.88
CA LEU A 122 0.66 5.14 13.09
C LEU A 122 -0.58 4.75 13.91
N HIS A 123 -0.35 4.22 15.10
CA HIS A 123 -1.38 3.98 16.11
C HIS A 123 -1.13 4.87 17.32
N VAL A 124 -2.17 5.54 17.79
CA VAL A 124 -2.11 6.51 18.89
C VAL A 124 -3.30 6.22 19.81
N ASN A 125 -3.03 5.89 21.06
CA ASN A 125 -4.07 5.72 22.07
C ASN A 125 -4.80 7.06 22.35
N SER A 126 -5.98 6.97 22.96
CA SER A 126 -6.68 8.14 23.47
C SER A 126 -5.77 8.98 24.37
N ASP A 127 -5.89 10.29 24.28
CA ASP A 127 -5.21 11.28 25.12
C ASP A 127 -3.67 11.32 25.00
N VAL A 128 -3.10 10.63 24.02
CA VAL A 128 -1.66 10.73 23.70
C VAL A 128 -1.40 11.92 22.79
N SER A 129 -0.49 12.80 23.21
CA SER A 129 -0.02 13.96 22.42
C SER A 129 1.45 13.80 22.06
N PHE A 130 1.79 14.26 20.86
CA PHE A 130 3.16 14.27 20.34
C PHE A 130 3.90 15.57 20.67
N GLY A 131 3.20 16.58 21.23
CA GLY A 131 3.79 17.90 21.44
C GLY A 131 4.38 18.47 20.14
N ASP A 132 5.65 18.84 20.19
CA ASP A 132 6.40 19.37 19.04
C ASP A 132 7.06 18.27 18.17
N LEU A 133 6.88 16.98 18.53
CA LEU A 133 7.45 15.87 17.78
C LEU A 133 6.73 15.69 16.43
N THR A 134 7.50 15.67 15.34
CA THR A 134 6.98 15.34 14.01
C THR A 134 7.48 13.96 13.58
N LEU A 135 6.58 13.05 13.21
CA LEU A 135 6.96 11.77 12.63
C LEU A 135 7.13 11.87 11.12
N HIS A 136 8.10 11.13 10.57
CA HIS A 136 8.25 11.01 9.11
C HIS A 136 8.40 9.55 8.68
N ALA A 137 7.75 9.22 7.57
CA ALA A 137 7.99 8.00 6.80
C ALA A 137 8.46 8.40 5.41
N LYS A 138 9.61 7.88 5.00
CA LYS A 138 10.16 8.10 3.67
C LYS A 138 10.25 6.76 2.95
N HIS A 139 9.51 6.64 1.85
CA HIS A 139 9.53 5.46 1.00
C HIS A 139 10.29 5.79 -0.28
N THR A 140 11.40 5.09 -0.50
CA THR A 140 12.23 5.25 -1.71
C THR A 140 12.04 4.04 -2.61
N PHE A 141 11.54 4.29 -3.82
CA PHE A 141 11.39 3.26 -4.84
C PHE A 141 12.54 3.37 -5.83
N LYS A 142 13.37 2.32 -5.92
CA LYS A 142 14.51 2.28 -6.85
C LYS A 142 14.16 1.38 -8.03
N GLY A 143 13.60 1.98 -9.08
CA GLY A 143 13.22 1.31 -10.32
C GLY A 143 13.29 2.24 -11.53
N GLY A 144 13.32 1.66 -12.74
CA GLY A 144 13.23 2.41 -14.00
C GLY A 144 11.78 2.70 -14.39
N GLU A 145 11.55 3.14 -15.63
CA GLU A 145 10.24 3.57 -16.15
C GLU A 145 9.12 2.51 -16.05
N ASN A 146 9.46 1.23 -15.87
CA ASN A 146 8.51 0.11 -15.79
C ASN A 146 8.24 -0.42 -14.38
N CYS A 147 8.68 0.30 -13.34
CA CYS A 147 8.49 -0.13 -11.96
C CYS A 147 7.38 0.67 -11.27
N LEU A 148 6.54 -0.03 -10.51
CA LEU A 148 5.49 0.54 -9.68
C LEU A 148 5.84 0.37 -8.20
N GLY A 149 5.80 1.48 -7.48
CA GLY A 149 5.88 1.50 -6.03
C GLY A 149 4.48 1.41 -5.41
N LEU A 150 4.23 0.38 -4.61
CA LEU A 150 2.93 0.12 -3.97
C LEU A 150 3.11 -0.01 -2.45
N THR A 151 2.42 0.86 -1.71
CA THR A 151 2.46 1.02 -0.24
C THR A 151 1.07 1.23 0.33
#